data_AF-A0A1Q8BPF6-F1
#
_entry.id   AF-A0A1Q8BPF6-F1
#
_cell.length_a   1.000
_cell.length_b   1.000
_cell.length_c   1.000
_cell.angle_alpha   90.00
_cell.angle_beta   90.00
_cell.angle_gamma   90.00
#
_symmetry.space_group_name_H-M   'P 1'
#
loop_
_entity.id
_entity.type
_entity.pdbx_description
1 polymer ?
#
loop_
_entity_poly.entity_id
_entity_poly.type
_entity_poly.pdbx_seq_one_letter_code
_entity_poly.pdbx_strand_id
1 'polypeptide(L)'
;MASRACPVCGSEAATVFAEQRIDPAALDGFAFASRKRPEYMHYRLVACPVCDLIYASPAPGAETLAGAYVTAAYDSSEESRWAARTYRSLLRPVLTSLGASPAGLGSALDIGAGDGAFLEELLAAGFRHVEGVEPSDAPRLSARPAIRPLIHEGLFSPEVVDGRRFDLITCLQTIEHVHEPLALCRDAWSLLEDGGALFIVCHNRRAASAKLLGRHSPIFDIEHLQLFSPRSLRQLLGESGFTNVSVRPVLNSYPIRYWARLAPIPTGVKA
;
A
#
# COMPACT_ATOMS: atom_id res chain seq x y z
N MET A 1 -3.11 -5.58 22.00
CA MET A 1 -3.02 -4.24 21.37
C MET A 1 -2.26 -3.32 22.32
N ALA A 2 -1.43 -2.42 21.81
CA ALA A 2 -0.63 -1.50 22.63
C ALA A 2 -0.72 -0.06 22.11
N SER A 3 -0.71 0.92 23.03
CA SER A 3 -0.57 2.33 22.67
C SER A 3 0.81 2.56 22.03
N ARG A 4 0.87 3.43 21.02
CA ARG A 4 2.11 3.77 20.33
C ARG A 4 2.23 5.26 20.05
N ALA A 5 3.47 5.75 19.99
CA ALA A 5 3.81 7.05 19.44
C ALA A 5 3.49 7.09 17.93
N CYS A 6 3.56 8.28 17.33
CA CYS A 6 3.35 8.42 15.90
C CYS A 6 4.39 7.58 15.11
N PRO A 7 3.97 6.61 14.28
CA PRO A 7 4.89 5.71 13.58
C PRO A 7 5.66 6.37 12.42
N VAL A 8 5.46 7.67 12.20
CA VAL A 8 6.14 8.46 11.17
C VAL A 8 7.18 9.41 11.78
N CYS A 9 6.85 10.11 12.86
CA CYS A 9 7.69 11.18 13.42
C CYS A 9 8.05 11.00 14.90
N GLY A 10 7.64 9.89 15.54
CA GLY A 10 7.95 9.60 16.93
C GLY A 10 7.22 10.46 17.98
N SER A 11 6.40 11.44 17.58
CA SER A 11 5.63 12.27 18.51
C SER A 11 4.70 11.43 19.39
N GLU A 12 4.79 11.60 20.71
CA GLU A 12 3.83 11.05 21.67
C GLU A 12 2.54 11.86 21.77
N ALA A 13 2.59 13.15 21.37
CA ALA A 13 1.40 13.99 21.33
C ALA A 13 0.44 13.50 20.23
N ALA A 14 -0.82 13.30 20.59
CA ALA A 14 -1.89 12.95 19.67
C ALA A 14 -3.25 13.39 20.23
N THR A 15 -4.19 13.69 19.33
CA THR A 15 -5.59 13.96 19.69
C THR A 15 -6.49 12.85 19.17
N VAL A 16 -7.54 12.52 19.90
CA VAL A 16 -8.50 11.51 19.45
C VAL A 16 -9.20 12.02 18.19
N PHE A 17 -9.09 11.25 17.10
CA PHE A 17 -9.77 11.55 15.85
C PHE A 17 -11.09 10.80 15.73
N ALA A 18 -11.08 9.51 16.07
CA ALA A 18 -12.27 8.66 16.11
C ALA A 18 -12.10 7.54 17.13
N GLU A 19 -13.16 7.27 17.90
CA GLU A 19 -13.22 6.08 18.73
C GLU A 19 -13.37 4.82 17.88
N GLN A 20 -12.97 3.66 18.43
CA GLN A 20 -13.03 2.40 17.72
C GLN A 20 -14.45 2.08 17.24
N ARG A 21 -14.55 1.58 16.01
CA ARG A 21 -15.79 1.06 15.44
C ARG A 21 -15.48 -0.30 14.81
N ILE A 22 -15.77 -1.37 15.53
CA ILE A 22 -15.58 -2.75 15.05
C ILE A 22 -16.80 -3.53 15.49
N ASP A 23 -17.40 -4.29 14.57
CA ASP A 23 -18.41 -5.30 14.87
C ASP A 23 -17.78 -6.69 14.71
N PRO A 24 -17.42 -7.36 15.82
CA PRO A 24 -16.73 -8.66 15.76
C PRO A 24 -17.50 -9.74 15.00
N ALA A 25 -18.83 -9.65 14.92
CA ALA A 25 -19.65 -10.64 14.22
C ALA A 25 -19.50 -10.57 12.69
N ALA A 26 -18.94 -9.48 12.17
CA ALA A 26 -18.72 -9.28 10.74
C ALA A 26 -17.24 -9.40 10.33
N LEU A 27 -16.34 -9.79 11.25
CA LEU A 27 -14.95 -10.14 10.93
C LEU A 27 -14.89 -11.58 10.40
N ASP A 28 -15.10 -11.77 9.10
CA ASP A 28 -14.89 -13.04 8.40
C ASP A 28 -13.57 -13.04 7.59
N GLY A 29 -13.30 -14.10 6.83
CA GLY A 29 -12.08 -14.20 6.00
C GLY A 29 -11.96 -13.14 4.90
N PHE A 30 -13.00 -12.31 4.68
CA PHE A 30 -12.98 -11.17 3.76
C PHE A 30 -12.77 -9.84 4.47
N ALA A 31 -12.75 -9.80 5.80
CA ALA A 31 -12.60 -8.55 6.55
C ALA A 31 -11.22 -7.88 6.37
N PHE A 32 -10.23 -8.62 5.89
CA PHE A 32 -8.90 -8.13 5.50
C PHE A 32 -8.66 -8.29 3.98
N ALA A 33 -9.72 -8.54 3.21
CA ALA A 33 -9.66 -8.59 1.76
C ALA A 33 -10.00 -7.21 1.19
N SER A 34 -9.29 -6.80 0.14
CA SER A 34 -9.52 -5.51 -0.54
C SER A 34 -11.00 -5.31 -0.91
N ARG A 35 -11.61 -4.26 -0.37
CA ARG A 35 -12.91 -3.70 -0.79
C ARG A 35 -14.10 -4.67 -0.69
N LYS A 36 -14.54 -5.03 0.53
CA LYS A 36 -15.96 -5.32 0.85
C LYS A 36 -16.19 -5.59 2.36
N ARG A 37 -17.48 -5.72 2.73
CA ARG A 37 -18.00 -5.75 4.10
C ARG A 37 -17.12 -6.56 5.07
N PRO A 38 -16.82 -6.00 6.26
CA PRO A 38 -17.53 -4.88 6.87
C PRO A 38 -16.90 -3.51 6.59
N GLU A 39 -17.62 -2.68 5.83
CA GLU A 39 -17.21 -1.32 5.54
C GLU A 39 -17.23 -0.44 6.81
N TYR A 40 -16.31 0.52 6.89
CA TYR A 40 -16.23 1.54 7.94
C TYR A 40 -15.90 0.98 9.33
N MET A 41 -15.26 -0.19 9.40
CA MET A 41 -14.61 -0.62 10.63
C MET A 41 -13.23 0.01 10.74
N HIS A 42 -12.85 0.42 11.93
CA HIS A 42 -11.50 0.90 12.19
C HIS A 42 -11.19 0.80 13.68
N TYR A 43 -9.92 0.61 13.99
CA TYR A 43 -9.41 0.76 15.35
C TYR A 43 -9.64 2.18 15.87
N ARG A 44 -9.37 2.41 17.15
CA ARG A 44 -9.32 3.77 17.68
C ARG A 44 -8.22 4.55 16.96
N LEU A 45 -8.60 5.67 16.35
CA LEU A 45 -7.72 6.50 15.53
C LEU A 45 -7.38 7.80 16.27
N VAL A 46 -6.11 8.15 16.28
CA VAL A 46 -5.59 9.41 16.81
C VAL A 46 -4.88 10.20 15.72
N ALA A 47 -4.90 11.52 15.81
CA ALA A 47 -4.25 12.43 14.88
C ALA A 47 -2.96 13.02 15.50
N CYS A 48 -1.86 12.90 14.77
CA CYS A 48 -0.59 13.51 15.13
C CYS A 48 -0.60 15.02 14.80
N PRO A 49 -0.35 15.91 15.77
CA PRO A 49 -0.30 17.35 15.53
C PRO A 49 0.97 17.79 14.79
N VAL A 50 2.01 16.93 14.75
CA VAL A 50 3.31 17.26 14.14
C VAL A 50 3.35 16.95 12.64
N CYS A 51 2.98 15.75 12.22
CA CYS A 51 3.10 15.32 10.82
C CYS A 51 1.77 15.18 10.08
N ASP A 52 0.63 15.45 10.74
CA ASP A 52 -0.72 15.33 10.18
C ASP A 52 -1.14 13.89 9.80
N LEU A 53 -0.48 12.88 10.38
CA LEU A 53 -0.89 11.48 10.24
C LEU A 53 -2.10 11.17 11.13
N ILE A 54 -3.07 10.40 10.63
CA ILE A 54 -4.02 9.67 11.47
C ILE A 54 -3.54 8.23 11.59
N TYR A 55 -3.52 7.66 12.79
CA TYR A 55 -3.04 6.30 13.00
C TYR A 55 -3.77 5.58 14.13
N ALA A 56 -3.77 4.25 14.07
CA ALA A 56 -4.33 3.39 15.11
C ALA A 56 -3.50 3.48 16.39
N SER A 57 -4.16 3.78 17.51
CA SER A 57 -3.59 3.74 18.86
C SER A 57 -4.70 3.53 19.91
N PRO A 58 -4.72 2.37 20.61
CA PRO A 58 -3.75 1.28 20.51
C PRO A 58 -3.83 0.54 19.16
N ALA A 59 -2.71 -0.05 18.73
CA ALA A 59 -2.62 -0.84 17.50
C ALA A 59 -2.51 -2.35 17.81
N PRO A 60 -2.99 -3.23 16.91
CA PRO A 60 -2.66 -4.66 16.95
C PRO A 60 -1.15 -4.88 16.81
N GLY A 61 -0.65 -5.98 17.37
CA GLY A 61 0.76 -6.37 17.19
C GLY A 61 1.04 -6.86 15.77
N ALA A 62 2.30 -6.78 15.35
CA ALA A 62 2.72 -7.19 14.01
C ALA A 62 2.34 -8.65 13.66
N GLU A 63 2.50 -9.58 14.60
CA GLU A 63 2.14 -10.99 14.41
C GLU A 63 0.63 -11.20 14.18
N THR A 64 -0.21 -10.46 14.92
CA THR A 64 -1.67 -10.52 14.76
C THR A 64 -2.09 -10.02 13.38
N LEU A 65 -1.46 -8.95 12.89
CA LEU A 65 -1.71 -8.41 11.55
C LEU A 65 -1.26 -9.40 10.49
N ALA A 66 -0.06 -9.95 10.62
CA ALA A 66 0.49 -10.92 9.68
C ALA A 66 -0.43 -12.15 9.53
N GLY A 67 -0.92 -12.70 10.64
CA GLY A 67 -1.85 -13.84 10.61
C GLY A 67 -3.19 -13.52 9.94
N ALA A 68 -3.67 -12.28 10.07
CA ALA A 68 -4.89 -11.83 9.40
C ALA A 68 -4.71 -11.75 7.87
N TYR A 69 -3.55 -11.28 7.40
CA TYR A 69 -3.24 -11.20 5.96
C TYR A 69 -3.05 -12.58 5.32
N VAL A 70 -2.31 -13.48 5.98
CA VAL A 70 -2.08 -14.85 5.45
C VAL A 70 -3.39 -15.57 5.16
N THR A 71 -4.43 -15.31 5.95
CA THR A 71 -5.74 -15.97 5.85
C THR A 71 -6.79 -15.19 5.06
N ALA A 72 -6.44 -14.00 4.55
CA ALA A 72 -7.37 -13.15 3.80
C ALA A 72 -7.71 -13.76 2.43
N ALA A 73 -9.00 -13.73 2.08
CA ALA A 73 -9.46 -14.10 0.75
C ALA A 73 -9.10 -13.03 -0.29
N TYR A 74 -9.07 -13.41 -1.58
CA TYR A 74 -8.72 -12.50 -2.69
C TYR A 74 -9.71 -12.64 -3.86
N ASP A 75 -10.40 -11.56 -4.24
CA ASP A 75 -11.35 -11.51 -5.37
C ASP A 75 -11.12 -10.31 -6.32
N SER A 76 -9.98 -9.60 -6.22
CA SER A 76 -9.77 -8.27 -6.82
C SER A 76 -8.76 -8.22 -7.98
N SER A 77 -8.58 -9.33 -8.70
CA SER A 77 -7.58 -9.44 -9.79
C SER A 77 -7.80 -8.49 -10.98
N GLU A 78 -9.06 -8.14 -11.31
CA GLU A 78 -9.36 -7.19 -12.39
C GLU A 78 -9.01 -5.76 -11.96
N GLU A 79 -9.37 -5.41 -10.72
CA GLU A 79 -9.06 -4.14 -10.09
C GLU A 79 -7.56 -3.92 -9.92
N SER A 80 -6.82 -4.96 -9.52
CA SER A 80 -5.35 -4.96 -9.45
C SER A 80 -4.73 -4.56 -10.78
N ARG A 81 -5.16 -5.17 -11.90
CA ARG A 81 -4.64 -4.86 -13.24
C ARG A 81 -4.95 -3.44 -13.69
N TRP A 82 -6.13 -2.90 -13.38
CA TRP A 82 -6.45 -1.50 -13.69
C TRP A 82 -5.62 -0.51 -12.87
N ALA A 83 -5.41 -0.81 -11.59
CA ALA A 83 -4.53 -0.03 -10.72
C ALA A 83 -3.09 -0.06 -11.24
N ALA A 84 -2.57 -1.26 -11.57
CA ALA A 84 -1.23 -1.45 -12.10
C ALA A 84 -0.95 -0.59 -13.34
N ARG A 85 -1.87 -0.57 -14.31
CA ARG A 85 -1.77 0.30 -15.51
C ARG A 85 -1.77 1.78 -15.17
N THR A 86 -2.62 2.20 -14.22
CA THR A 86 -2.64 3.59 -13.76
C THR A 86 -1.29 3.95 -13.13
N TYR A 87 -0.79 3.13 -12.21
CA TYR A 87 0.47 3.36 -11.52
C TYR A 87 1.66 3.34 -12.48
N ARG A 88 1.66 2.46 -13.48
CA ARG A 88 2.66 2.42 -14.55
C ARG A 88 2.76 3.75 -15.30
N SER A 89 1.62 4.40 -15.56
CA SER A 89 1.59 5.71 -16.22
C SER A 89 2.19 6.82 -15.35
N LEU A 90 1.96 6.75 -14.04
CA LEU A 90 2.48 7.71 -13.05
C LEU A 90 3.97 7.53 -12.77
N LEU A 91 4.48 6.31 -12.98
CA LEU A 91 5.89 5.97 -12.82
C LEU A 91 6.79 6.57 -13.92
N ARG A 92 6.23 7.05 -15.04
CA ARG A 92 7.01 7.57 -16.19
C ARG A 92 8.10 8.58 -15.83
N PRO A 93 7.85 9.63 -15.01
CA PRO A 93 8.89 10.58 -14.65
C PRO A 93 10.04 9.94 -13.85
N VAL A 94 9.72 8.94 -13.02
CA VAL A 94 10.72 8.19 -12.25
C VAL A 94 11.57 7.34 -13.19
N LEU A 95 10.97 6.65 -14.16
CA LEU A 95 11.74 5.89 -15.15
C LEU A 95 12.66 6.78 -15.98
N THR A 96 12.23 8.00 -16.30
CA THR A 96 13.09 8.97 -16.98
C THR A 96 14.28 9.37 -16.10
N SER A 97 14.11 9.52 -14.79
CA SER A 97 15.20 9.88 -13.89
C SER A 97 16.16 8.74 -13.57
N LEU A 98 15.71 7.48 -13.61
CA LEU A 98 16.58 6.32 -13.41
C LEU A 98 17.62 6.16 -14.54
N GLY A 99 17.38 6.81 -15.70
CA GLY A 99 18.28 6.78 -16.84
C GLY A 99 18.20 5.46 -17.60
N ALA A 100 18.00 5.52 -18.91
CA ALA A 100 18.09 4.33 -19.75
C ALA A 100 19.57 4.06 -20.07
N SER A 101 20.13 2.98 -19.52
CA SER A 101 21.37 2.40 -20.03
C SER A 101 21.11 1.68 -21.36
N PRO A 102 22.10 1.55 -22.27
CA PRO A 102 22.01 0.64 -23.42
C PRO A 102 21.62 -0.80 -23.02
N ALA A 103 21.84 -1.19 -21.76
CA ALA A 103 21.45 -2.48 -21.22
C ALA A 103 19.99 -2.57 -20.73
N GLY A 104 19.22 -1.47 -20.76
CA GLY A 104 17.88 -1.38 -20.15
C GLY A 104 17.91 -1.04 -18.65
N LEU A 105 16.73 -1.02 -18.01
CA LEU A 105 16.60 -0.81 -16.56
C LEU A 105 17.06 -2.08 -15.81
N GLY A 106 17.71 -1.93 -14.67
CA GLY A 106 18.27 -3.08 -13.93
C GLY A 106 17.22 -3.84 -13.14
N SER A 107 17.17 -3.61 -11.84
CA SER A 107 16.39 -4.42 -10.89
C SER A 107 15.25 -3.61 -10.29
N ALA A 108 14.05 -4.22 -10.18
CA ALA A 108 12.92 -3.66 -9.46
C ALA A 108 12.34 -4.64 -8.42
N LEU A 109 11.86 -4.08 -7.31
CA LEU A 109 11.16 -4.79 -6.24
C LEU A 109 9.78 -4.18 -6.00
N ASP A 110 8.75 -5.00 -5.84
CA ASP A 110 7.42 -4.54 -5.37
C ASP A 110 7.09 -5.11 -3.97
N ILE A 111 6.82 -4.23 -3.01
CA ILE A 111 6.50 -4.57 -1.62
C ILE A 111 4.97 -4.64 -1.47
N GLY A 112 4.45 -5.85 -1.15
CA GLY A 112 3.02 -6.16 -1.20
C GLY A 112 2.59 -6.42 -2.64
N ALA A 113 3.26 -7.37 -3.31
CA ALA A 113 3.13 -7.61 -4.74
C ALA A 113 1.76 -8.18 -5.16
N GLY A 114 0.94 -8.65 -4.21
CA GLY A 114 -0.39 -9.20 -4.48
C GLY A 114 -0.35 -10.32 -5.52
N ASP A 115 -1.18 -10.19 -6.57
CA ASP A 115 -1.24 -11.15 -7.68
C ASP A 115 -0.15 -10.94 -8.75
N GLY A 116 0.81 -10.07 -8.48
CA GLY A 116 1.93 -9.77 -9.37
C GLY A 116 1.56 -8.93 -10.59
N ALA A 117 0.36 -8.33 -10.64
CA ALA A 117 -0.04 -7.52 -11.79
C ALA A 117 0.93 -6.36 -12.07
N PHE A 118 1.52 -5.76 -11.03
CA PHE A 118 2.51 -4.69 -11.22
C PHE A 118 3.89 -5.21 -11.63
N LEU A 119 4.25 -6.44 -11.26
CA LEU A 119 5.47 -7.09 -11.78
C LEU A 119 5.40 -7.26 -13.30
N GLU A 120 4.22 -7.58 -13.85
CA GLU A 120 3.98 -7.60 -15.31
C GLU A 120 4.28 -6.23 -15.96
N GLU A 121 3.86 -5.14 -15.32
CA GLU A 121 4.08 -3.76 -15.79
C GLU A 121 5.55 -3.33 -15.69
N LEU A 122 6.29 -3.81 -14.67
CA LEU A 122 7.73 -3.58 -14.52
C LEU A 122 8.53 -4.33 -15.60
N LEU A 123 8.20 -5.59 -15.87
CA LEU A 123 8.79 -6.34 -16.98
C LEU A 123 8.53 -5.64 -18.33
N ALA A 124 7.28 -5.20 -18.56
CA ALA A 124 6.92 -4.45 -19.76
C ALA A 124 7.60 -3.07 -19.84
N ALA A 125 8.04 -2.51 -18.72
CA ALA A 125 8.83 -1.29 -18.67
C ALA A 125 10.30 -1.49 -19.08
N GLY A 126 10.76 -2.74 -19.16
CA GLY A 126 12.13 -3.08 -19.55
C GLY A 126 13.10 -3.29 -18.38
N PHE A 127 12.60 -3.55 -17.16
CA PHE A 127 13.45 -4.04 -16.06
C PHE A 127 13.93 -5.47 -16.37
N ARG A 128 15.24 -5.71 -16.23
CA ARG A 128 15.85 -7.03 -16.48
C ARG A 128 15.55 -8.01 -15.36
N HIS A 129 15.43 -7.52 -14.13
CA HIS A 129 15.20 -8.32 -12.96
C HIS A 129 14.05 -7.72 -12.15
N VAL A 130 13.04 -8.53 -11.86
CA VAL A 130 11.82 -8.10 -11.18
C VAL A 130 11.47 -9.13 -10.12
N GLU A 131 11.31 -8.68 -8.89
CA GLU A 131 10.89 -9.50 -7.76
C GLU A 131 9.76 -8.79 -7.01
N GLY A 132 8.97 -9.55 -6.27
CA GLY A 132 7.95 -9.03 -5.37
C GLY A 132 7.94 -9.78 -4.05
N VAL A 133 7.40 -9.16 -3.00
CA VAL A 133 7.18 -9.82 -1.72
C VAL A 133 5.71 -9.71 -1.35
N GLU A 134 5.07 -10.83 -1.02
CA GLU A 134 3.66 -10.91 -0.65
C GLU A 134 3.46 -11.91 0.49
N PRO A 135 2.93 -11.49 1.66
CA PRO A 135 2.67 -12.41 2.77
C PRO A 135 1.43 -13.30 2.55
N SER A 136 0.48 -12.89 1.70
CA SER A 136 -0.81 -13.55 1.56
C SER A 136 -0.81 -14.59 0.44
N ASP A 137 -1.23 -15.82 0.76
CA ASP A 137 -1.24 -16.91 -0.21
C ASP A 137 -2.27 -16.72 -1.33
N ALA A 138 -3.48 -16.25 -1.00
CA ALA A 138 -4.56 -16.13 -1.98
C ALA A 138 -4.19 -15.28 -3.22
N PRO A 139 -3.70 -14.04 -3.09
CA PRO A 139 -3.28 -13.26 -4.25
C PRO A 139 -2.05 -13.86 -4.94
N ARG A 140 -1.02 -14.27 -4.18
CA ARG A 140 0.22 -14.87 -4.71
C ARG A 140 -0.05 -16.14 -5.55
N LEU A 141 -0.92 -17.02 -5.06
CA LEU A 141 -1.33 -18.24 -5.77
C LEU A 141 -2.31 -17.96 -6.93
N SER A 142 -2.91 -16.78 -7.00
CA SER A 142 -3.68 -16.32 -8.16
C SER A 142 -2.81 -15.72 -9.28
N ALA A 143 -1.55 -15.38 -8.97
CA ALA A 143 -0.61 -14.82 -9.93
C ALA A 143 -0.42 -15.75 -11.14
N ARG A 144 -0.17 -15.14 -12.31
CA ARG A 144 0.07 -15.88 -13.56
C ARG A 144 1.26 -16.84 -13.39
N PRO A 145 1.27 -18.02 -14.03
CA PRO A 145 2.35 -19.00 -13.87
C PRO A 145 3.76 -18.47 -14.15
N ALA A 146 3.90 -17.51 -15.08
CA ALA A 146 5.18 -16.88 -15.39
C ALA A 146 5.63 -15.81 -14.37
N ILE A 147 4.71 -15.29 -13.56
CA ILE A 147 4.96 -14.21 -12.59
C ILE A 147 5.10 -14.76 -11.17
N ARG A 148 4.34 -15.80 -10.82
CA ARG A 148 4.36 -16.40 -9.49
C ARG A 148 5.77 -16.75 -8.96
N PRO A 149 6.71 -17.28 -9.78
CA PRO A 149 8.07 -17.57 -9.30
C PRO A 149 8.89 -16.32 -8.93
N LEU A 150 8.43 -15.12 -9.30
CA LEU A 150 9.06 -13.85 -8.98
C LEU A 150 8.57 -13.28 -7.63
N ILE A 151 7.58 -13.91 -7.00
CA ILE A 151 6.97 -13.42 -5.75
C ILE A 151 7.44 -14.28 -4.59
N HIS A 152 8.19 -13.67 -3.68
CA HIS A 152 8.60 -14.25 -2.42
C HIS A 152 7.44 -14.24 -1.43
N GLU A 153 7.27 -15.36 -0.74
CA GLU A 153 6.27 -15.49 0.32
C GLU A 153 6.82 -14.91 1.62
N GLY A 154 6.10 -13.97 2.23
CA GLY A 154 6.42 -13.44 3.55
C GLY A 154 6.21 -11.94 3.68
N LEU A 155 6.50 -11.43 4.88
CA LEU A 155 6.59 -9.98 5.10
C LEU A 155 7.90 -9.46 4.51
N PHE A 156 7.86 -8.25 3.97
CA PHE A 156 9.06 -7.62 3.44
C PHE A 156 10.11 -7.38 4.54
N SER A 157 11.32 -7.84 4.26
CA SER A 157 12.54 -7.50 4.96
C SER A 157 13.74 -7.62 4.00
N PRO A 158 14.90 -7.00 4.29
CA PRO A 158 16.10 -7.14 3.46
C PRO A 158 16.56 -8.58 3.21
N GLU A 159 16.31 -9.48 4.17
CA GLU A 159 16.70 -10.88 4.10
C GLU A 159 15.89 -11.66 3.05
N VAL A 160 14.63 -11.30 2.80
CA VAL A 160 13.75 -11.99 1.83
C VAL A 160 14.26 -11.85 0.40
N VAL A 161 15.06 -10.81 0.12
CA VAL A 161 15.62 -10.53 -1.22
C VAL A 161 17.12 -10.78 -1.28
N ASP A 162 17.67 -11.56 -0.35
CA ASP A 162 19.09 -11.93 -0.26
C ASP A 162 20.06 -10.73 -0.36
N GLY A 163 19.66 -9.56 0.17
CA GLY A 163 20.47 -8.35 0.13
C GLY A 163 20.71 -7.75 -1.26
N ARG A 164 19.92 -8.15 -2.28
CA ARG A 164 19.94 -7.52 -3.61
C ARG A 164 19.64 -6.04 -3.51
N ARG A 165 20.34 -5.22 -4.31
CA ARG A 165 20.02 -3.81 -4.51
C ARG A 165 19.18 -3.57 -5.76
N PHE A 166 18.35 -2.52 -5.73
CA PHE A 166 17.35 -2.22 -6.73
C PHE A 166 17.44 -0.78 -7.25
N ASP A 167 17.23 -0.59 -8.55
CA ASP A 167 17.07 0.75 -9.12
C ASP A 167 15.71 1.35 -8.75
N LEU A 168 14.69 0.49 -8.60
CA LEU A 168 13.34 0.89 -8.24
C LEU A 168 12.76 -0.04 -7.18
N ILE A 169 12.24 0.54 -6.11
CA ILE A 169 11.38 -0.17 -5.17
C ILE A 169 9.99 0.48 -5.23
N THR A 170 8.95 -0.34 -5.32
CA THR A 170 7.56 0.13 -5.28
C THR A 170 6.83 -0.41 -4.06
N CYS A 171 5.88 0.37 -3.55
CA CYS A 171 5.01 0.00 -2.43
C CYS A 171 3.62 0.58 -2.68
N LEU A 172 2.71 -0.27 -3.14
CA LEU A 172 1.47 0.15 -3.79
C LEU A 172 0.25 -0.33 -2.99
N GLN A 173 -0.41 0.60 -2.30
CA GLN A 173 -1.55 0.35 -1.40
C GLN A 173 -1.22 -0.58 -0.21
N THR A 174 0.07 -0.69 0.14
CA THR A 174 0.57 -1.57 1.20
C THR A 174 0.97 -0.80 2.46
N ILE A 175 1.54 0.41 2.33
CA ILE A 175 2.22 1.08 3.45
C ILE A 175 1.29 1.49 4.59
N GLU A 176 -0.01 1.67 4.30
CA GLU A 176 -1.07 1.92 5.29
C GLU A 176 -1.44 0.71 6.16
N HIS A 177 -0.97 -0.46 5.79
CA HIS A 177 -1.25 -1.73 6.47
C HIS A 177 -0.11 -2.16 7.38
N VAL A 178 1.08 -1.57 7.18
CA VAL A 178 2.32 -1.99 7.81
C VAL A 178 2.39 -1.45 9.24
N HIS A 179 2.82 -2.28 10.19
CA HIS A 179 2.94 -1.86 11.58
C HIS A 179 3.93 -0.70 11.74
N GLU A 180 5.16 -0.86 11.21
CA GLU A 180 6.26 0.09 11.31
C GLU A 180 6.66 0.66 9.92
N PRO A 181 5.92 1.64 9.38
CA PRO A 181 6.19 2.19 8.04
C PRO A 181 7.56 2.88 7.94
N LEU A 182 8.07 3.47 9.03
CA LEU A 182 9.40 4.08 9.06
C LEU A 182 10.51 3.04 8.92
N ALA A 183 10.37 1.89 9.58
CA ALA A 183 11.33 0.79 9.44
C ALA A 183 11.34 0.26 8.00
N LEU A 184 10.16 -0.03 7.44
CA LEU A 184 10.03 -0.46 6.04
C LEU A 184 10.69 0.51 5.06
N CYS A 185 10.49 1.82 5.23
CA CYS A 185 11.10 2.80 4.34
C CYS A 185 12.63 2.89 4.51
N ARG A 186 13.16 2.66 5.71
CA ARG A 186 14.62 2.58 5.95
C ARG A 186 15.23 1.34 5.33
N ASP A 187 14.54 0.21 5.44
CA ASP A 187 14.96 -1.04 4.80
C ASP A 187 14.96 -0.90 3.28
N ALA A 188 13.87 -0.35 2.72
CA ALA A 188 13.80 -0.01 1.30
C ALA A 188 14.91 0.94 0.88
N TRP A 189 15.23 1.97 1.69
CA TRP A 189 16.35 2.85 1.39
C TRP A 189 17.68 2.08 1.34
N SER A 190 17.96 1.21 2.32
CA SER A 190 19.20 0.44 2.35
C SER A 190 19.40 -0.49 1.14
N LEU A 191 18.31 -0.91 0.51
CA LEU A 191 18.30 -1.79 -0.67
C LEU A 191 18.30 -1.03 -2.00
N LEU A 192 18.24 0.30 -2.02
CA LEU A 192 18.31 1.03 -3.29
C LEU A 192 19.75 1.16 -3.77
N GLU A 193 19.95 1.02 -5.07
CA GLU A 193 21.17 1.43 -5.77
C GLU A 193 21.35 2.95 -5.70
N ASP A 194 22.57 3.41 -5.98
CA ASP A 194 22.86 4.84 -6.05
C ASP A 194 22.09 5.46 -7.22
N GLY A 195 21.27 6.47 -6.94
CA GLY A 195 20.34 7.05 -7.92
C GLY A 195 19.03 6.29 -8.08
N GLY A 196 18.82 5.21 -7.30
CA GLY A 196 17.56 4.48 -7.25
C GLY A 196 16.42 5.28 -6.60
N ALA A 197 15.20 4.78 -6.74
CA ALA A 197 13.99 5.46 -6.28
C ALA A 197 13.02 4.55 -5.54
N LEU A 198 12.35 5.09 -4.52
CA LEU A 198 11.18 4.50 -3.90
C LEU A 198 9.90 5.18 -4.43
N PHE A 199 8.97 4.39 -4.93
CA PHE A 199 7.68 4.85 -5.45
C PHE A 199 6.52 4.29 -4.62
N ILE A 200 5.81 5.16 -3.91
CA ILE A 200 4.71 4.81 -3.02
C ILE A 200 3.39 5.31 -3.58
N VAL A 201 2.35 4.47 -3.53
CA VAL A 201 0.96 4.88 -3.75
C VAL A 201 0.12 4.48 -2.55
N CYS A 202 -0.45 5.45 -1.83
CA CYS A 202 -1.26 5.21 -0.65
C CYS A 202 -2.47 6.15 -0.57
N HIS A 203 -3.36 5.91 0.39
CA HIS A 203 -4.52 6.73 0.66
C HIS A 203 -4.14 8.10 1.22
N ASN A 204 -4.86 9.12 0.77
CA ASN A 204 -4.68 10.50 1.21
C ASN A 204 -5.89 10.97 2.03
N ARG A 205 -5.73 11.09 3.35
CA ARG A 205 -6.76 11.59 4.27
C ARG A 205 -7.22 13.02 3.96
N ARG A 206 -6.42 13.79 3.23
CA ARG A 206 -6.71 15.18 2.84
C ARG A 206 -7.30 15.29 1.44
N ALA A 207 -7.50 14.17 0.73
CA ALA A 207 -8.19 14.15 -0.55
C ALA A 207 -9.61 14.71 -0.42
N ALA A 208 -10.12 15.33 -1.49
CA ALA A 208 -11.45 15.92 -1.50
C ALA A 208 -12.55 14.89 -1.20
N SER A 209 -12.41 13.68 -1.75
CA SER A 209 -13.32 12.55 -1.47
C SER A 209 -13.32 12.14 0.01
N ALA A 210 -12.15 12.03 0.63
CA ALA A 210 -12.03 11.71 2.05
C ALA A 210 -12.64 12.81 2.95
N LYS A 211 -12.45 14.08 2.59
CA LYS A 211 -13.07 15.21 3.31
C LYS A 211 -14.59 15.22 3.16
N LEU A 212 -15.11 14.92 1.97
CA LEU A 212 -16.54 14.91 1.68
C LEU A 212 -17.26 13.77 2.38
N LEU A 213 -16.70 12.56 2.32
CA LEU A 213 -17.31 11.35 2.90
C LEU A 213 -17.06 11.25 4.42
N GLY A 214 -16.07 11.98 4.94
CA GLY A 214 -15.67 11.88 6.34
C GLY A 214 -15.37 10.43 6.72
N ARG A 215 -15.93 9.98 7.86
CA ARG A 215 -15.74 8.60 8.36
C ARG A 215 -16.41 7.51 7.52
N HIS A 216 -17.24 7.88 6.54
CA HIS A 216 -17.79 6.97 5.55
C HIS A 216 -16.90 6.85 4.31
N SER A 217 -15.70 7.42 4.32
CA SER A 217 -14.72 7.19 3.27
C SER A 217 -14.20 5.75 3.36
N PRO A 218 -13.98 5.05 2.22
CA PRO A 218 -13.44 3.68 2.21
C PRO A 218 -12.01 3.58 2.74
N ILE A 219 -11.34 4.71 2.99
CA ILE A 219 -10.02 4.72 3.64
C ILE A 219 -10.13 4.38 5.13
N PHE A 220 -11.32 4.47 5.73
CA PHE A 220 -11.55 4.02 7.10
C PHE A 220 -11.89 2.53 7.06
N ASP A 221 -10.84 1.72 7.20
CA ASP A 221 -10.90 0.27 7.14
C ASP A 221 -10.09 -0.34 8.30
N ILE A 222 -10.39 -1.58 8.65
CA ILE A 222 -9.76 -2.31 9.75
C ILE A 222 -8.30 -2.63 9.41
N GLU A 223 -7.99 -2.79 8.13
CA GLU A 223 -6.63 -2.98 7.62
C GLU A 223 -5.76 -1.70 7.67
N HIS A 224 -6.39 -0.52 7.66
CA HIS A 224 -5.69 0.76 7.59
C HIS A 224 -5.23 1.25 8.97
N LEU A 225 -4.00 0.90 9.33
CA LEU A 225 -3.35 1.36 10.57
C LEU A 225 -2.89 2.81 10.51
N GLN A 226 -2.66 3.34 9.30
CA GLN A 226 -2.28 4.72 9.07
C GLN A 226 -3.06 5.33 7.89
N LEU A 227 -3.56 6.55 8.05
CA LEU A 227 -4.11 7.37 6.98
C LEU A 227 -3.20 8.56 6.74
N PHE A 228 -2.46 8.49 5.63
CA PHE A 228 -1.43 9.46 5.30
C PHE A 228 -2.00 10.79 4.79
N SER A 229 -1.23 11.84 4.98
CA SER A 229 -1.35 13.12 4.29
C SER A 229 -0.07 13.39 3.48
N PRO A 230 -0.08 14.37 2.56
CA PRO A 230 1.15 14.77 1.87
C PRO A 230 2.26 15.23 2.84
N ARG A 231 1.89 15.79 4.00
CA ARG A 231 2.85 16.20 5.04
C ARG A 231 3.46 14.98 5.72
N SER A 232 2.65 13.99 6.13
CA SER A 232 3.17 12.80 6.79
C SER A 232 4.02 11.93 5.86
N LEU A 233 3.70 11.86 4.56
CA LEU A 233 4.54 11.13 3.59
C LEU A 233 5.90 11.81 3.39
N ARG A 234 5.94 13.14 3.27
CA ARG A 234 7.20 13.88 3.18
C ARG A 234 8.04 13.68 4.44
N GLN A 235 7.40 13.72 5.61
CA GLN A 235 8.08 13.46 6.88
C GLN A 235 8.64 12.04 6.91
N LEU A 236 7.82 11.03 6.63
CA LEU A 236 8.20 9.62 6.64
C LEU A 236 9.43 9.37 5.76
N LEU A 237 9.39 9.84 4.52
CA LEU A 237 10.49 9.65 3.57
C LEU A 237 11.74 10.43 3.98
N GLY A 238 11.59 11.65 4.50
CA GLY A 238 12.72 12.42 5.03
C GLY A 238 13.41 11.74 6.23
N GLU A 239 12.64 11.24 7.20
CA GLU A 239 13.13 10.50 8.38
C GLU A 239 13.75 9.14 8.02
N SER A 240 13.46 8.65 6.82
CA SER A 240 14.02 7.41 6.28
C SER A 240 15.31 7.63 5.48
N GLY A 241 15.71 8.89 5.22
CA GLY A 241 16.92 9.24 4.48
C GLY A 241 16.71 9.60 3.00
N PHE A 242 15.48 9.57 2.50
CA PHE A 242 15.20 9.96 1.12
C PHE A 242 15.33 11.47 0.93
N THR A 243 15.87 11.84 -0.23
CA THR A 243 15.94 13.23 -0.69
C THR A 243 15.03 13.42 -1.90
N ASN A 244 14.77 14.67 -2.31
CA ASN A 244 13.97 15.01 -3.49
C ASN A 244 12.53 14.45 -3.49
N VAL A 245 11.90 14.38 -2.30
CA VAL A 245 10.56 13.83 -2.15
C VAL A 245 9.50 14.66 -2.89
N SER A 246 8.86 14.05 -3.89
CA SER A 246 7.72 14.61 -4.62
C SER A 246 6.44 13.85 -4.27
N VAL A 247 5.41 14.56 -3.82
CA VAL A 247 4.08 13.98 -3.53
C VAL A 247 3.06 14.62 -4.46
N ARG A 248 2.27 13.78 -5.16
CA ARG A 248 1.25 14.19 -6.12
C ARG A 248 -0.05 13.43 -5.88
N PRO A 249 -1.22 14.03 -6.16
CA PRO A 249 -2.49 13.32 -6.11
C PRO A 249 -2.57 12.26 -7.22
N VAL A 250 -3.23 11.15 -6.92
CA VAL A 250 -3.50 10.05 -7.86
C VAL A 250 -4.99 9.99 -8.14
N LEU A 251 -5.35 9.83 -9.41
CA LEU A 251 -6.71 9.53 -9.84
C LEU A 251 -6.71 8.17 -10.53
N ASN A 252 -7.31 7.18 -9.88
CA ASN A 252 -7.44 5.85 -10.46
C ASN A 252 -8.41 5.85 -11.63
N SER A 253 -7.97 5.30 -12.76
CA SER A 253 -8.77 5.20 -13.97
C SER A 253 -9.38 3.81 -14.04
N TYR A 254 -10.63 3.69 -13.59
CA TYR A 254 -11.43 2.48 -13.69
C TYR A 254 -12.47 2.61 -14.81
N PRO A 255 -12.82 1.52 -15.53
CA PRO A 255 -13.84 1.59 -16.57
C PRO A 255 -15.20 1.94 -15.98
N ILE A 256 -16.09 2.55 -16.78
CA ILE A 256 -17.42 3.01 -16.34
C ILE A 256 -18.22 1.88 -15.67
N ARG A 257 -18.10 0.64 -16.17
CA ARG A 257 -18.72 -0.55 -15.56
C ARG A 257 -18.33 -0.78 -14.09
N TYR A 258 -17.11 -0.42 -13.72
CA TYR A 258 -16.64 -0.51 -12.34
C TYR A 258 -17.37 0.49 -11.44
N TRP A 259 -17.49 1.74 -11.89
CA TRP A 259 -18.26 2.77 -11.18
C TRP A 259 -19.74 2.44 -11.12
N ALA A 260 -20.31 1.82 -12.17
CA ALA A 260 -21.68 1.32 -12.17
C ALA A 260 -21.89 0.20 -11.13
N ARG A 261 -20.89 -0.68 -10.93
CA ARG A 261 -20.92 -1.72 -9.87
C ARG A 261 -20.94 -1.11 -8.46
N LEU A 262 -20.21 -0.01 -8.24
CA LEU A 262 -20.14 0.67 -6.94
C LEU A 262 -21.29 1.65 -6.67
N ALA A 263 -22.03 2.08 -7.70
CA ALA A 263 -23.18 2.96 -7.51
C ALA A 263 -24.20 2.31 -6.56
N PRO A 264 -24.86 3.06 -5.65
CA PRO A 264 -25.83 2.52 -4.71
C PRO A 264 -27.18 2.22 -5.39
N ILE A 265 -27.14 1.46 -6.50
CA ILE A 265 -28.27 1.04 -7.32
C ILE A 265 -28.53 -0.45 -7.03
N PRO A 266 -29.80 -0.89 -6.90
CA PRO A 266 -30.13 -2.30 -6.69
C PRO A 266 -29.49 -3.21 -7.74
N THR A 267 -28.97 -4.36 -7.31
CA THR A 267 -28.25 -5.33 -8.16
C THR A 267 -29.04 -5.78 -9.39
N GLY A 268 -30.38 -5.77 -9.35
CA GLY A 268 -31.23 -6.13 -10.49
C GLY A 268 -31.24 -5.12 -11.66
N VAL A 269 -30.64 -3.93 -11.50
CA VAL A 269 -30.56 -2.88 -12.54
C VAL A 269 -29.15 -2.77 -13.12
N LYS A 270 -28.16 -3.45 -12.53
CA LYS A 270 -26.76 -3.46 -12.98
C LYS A 270 -26.55 -4.62 -13.95
N ALA A 271 -27.00 -4.48 -15.20
CA ALA A 271 -26.67 -5.37 -16.31
C ALA A 271 -25.45 -4.84 -17.08
#